data_AF-A0A8J4BA78-F1
#
_entry.id   AF-A0A8J4BA78-F1
#
_cell.length_a   1.000
_cell.length_b   1.000
_cell.length_c   1.000
_cell.angle_alpha   90.00
_cell.angle_beta   90.00
_cell.angle_gamma   90.00
#
_symmetry.space_group_name_H-M   'P 1'
#
loop_
_entity.id
_entity.type
_entity.pdbx_description
1 polymer ?
#
loop_
_entity_poly.entity_id
_entity_poly.type
_entity_poly.pdbx_seq_one_letter_code
_entity_poly.pdbx_strand_id
1 'polypeptide(L)'
;MGGTKYCFNIEVMNDPNTCWSSCCTATLHKIEFNVSDSCLVPGAYVTATLNGVPTRVGATFDKPPYGNPGSGILRITQLGLDTETAQGAELCITLKPNRARQGCTTLEQLCSSPGFPAGTCTAAMFDAGCDCCPISQAAQARPPPPPPPSPPPPPPPPP
;
A
#
# COMPACT_ATOMS: atom_id res chain seq x y z
N MET A 1 2.81 -10.76 19.56
CA MET A 1 3.03 -10.97 18.10
C MET A 1 3.58 -9.67 17.55
N GLY A 2 4.75 -9.67 16.91
CA GLY A 2 5.44 -8.44 16.47
C GLY A 2 5.62 -8.41 14.96
N GLY A 3 5.49 -7.22 14.39
CA GLY A 3 5.66 -6.87 12.98
C GLY A 3 5.30 -5.39 12.80
N THR A 4 5.86 -4.73 11.79
CA THR A 4 5.58 -3.31 11.53
C THR A 4 4.46 -3.20 10.50
N LYS A 5 3.39 -2.48 10.86
CA LYS A 5 2.20 -2.30 10.01
C LYS A 5 2.27 -0.97 9.27
N TYR A 6 2.00 -1.01 7.97
CA TYR A 6 1.94 0.14 7.08
C TYR A 6 0.62 0.12 6.32
N CYS A 7 -0.09 1.24 6.27
CA CYS A 7 -1.41 1.34 5.65
C CYS A 7 -1.42 2.37 4.53
N PHE A 8 -2.17 2.06 3.48
CA PHE A 8 -2.37 2.87 2.29
C PHE A 8 -3.87 3.02 2.06
N ASN A 9 -4.31 4.23 1.73
CA ASN A 9 -5.67 4.46 1.27
C ASN A 9 -5.71 4.32 -0.26
N ILE A 10 -6.70 3.57 -0.74
CA ILE A 10 -6.98 3.48 -2.17
C ILE A 10 -7.89 4.66 -2.53
N GLU A 11 -7.46 5.47 -3.49
CA GLU A 11 -8.23 6.57 -4.05
C GLU A 11 -8.56 6.24 -5.51
N VAL A 12 -9.82 6.41 -5.90
CA VAL A 12 -10.34 6.15 -7.23
C VAL A 12 -10.40 7.47 -7.99
N MET A 13 -9.65 7.55 -9.09
CA MET A 13 -9.63 8.74 -9.94
C MET A 13 -10.76 8.66 -10.97
N ASN A 14 -11.91 9.24 -10.62
CA ASN A 14 -13.11 9.28 -11.47
C ASN A 14 -13.33 10.66 -12.12
N ASP A 15 -12.27 11.41 -12.42
CA ASP A 15 -12.42 12.66 -13.15
C ASP A 15 -12.62 12.38 -14.65
N PRO A 16 -13.82 12.68 -15.21
CA PRO A 16 -14.15 12.39 -16.60
C PRO A 16 -13.29 13.18 -17.61
N ASN A 17 -12.54 14.19 -17.15
CA ASN A 17 -11.63 14.97 -18.00
C ASN A 17 -10.19 14.44 -18.03
N THR A 18 -9.86 13.49 -17.16
CA THR A 18 -8.49 12.95 -17.03
C THR A 18 -8.45 11.43 -17.05
N CYS A 19 -9.59 10.76 -16.87
CA CYS A 19 -9.71 9.32 -16.93
C CYS A 19 -10.53 8.88 -18.16
N TRP A 20 -9.84 8.45 -19.22
CA TRP A 20 -10.45 8.03 -20.50
C TRP A 20 -10.19 6.57 -20.88
N SER A 21 -9.55 5.78 -20.01
CA SER A 21 -9.24 4.38 -20.28
C SER A 21 -10.23 3.44 -19.59
N SER A 22 -10.18 2.14 -19.95
CA SER A 22 -10.93 1.08 -19.27
C SER A 22 -10.67 1.02 -17.75
N CYS A 23 -9.57 1.62 -17.28
CA CYS A 23 -9.20 1.67 -15.86
C CYS A 23 -10.10 2.54 -14.99
N CYS A 24 -10.87 3.46 -15.57
CA CYS A 24 -11.71 4.39 -14.82
C CYS A 24 -12.94 3.70 -14.23
N THR A 25 -13.34 2.58 -14.82
CA THR A 25 -14.48 1.76 -14.37
C THR A 25 -14.04 0.35 -14.02
N ALA A 26 -12.73 0.08 -14.04
CA ALA A 26 -12.19 -1.23 -13.75
C ALA A 26 -12.35 -1.57 -12.26
N THR A 27 -12.64 -2.83 -12.00
CA THR A 27 -12.49 -3.40 -10.65
C THR A 27 -11.02 -3.45 -10.27
N LEU A 28 -10.69 -3.33 -8.99
CA LEU A 28 -9.36 -3.55 -8.47
C LEU A 28 -9.26 -4.98 -7.90
N HIS A 29 -8.55 -5.84 -8.61
CA HIS A 29 -8.43 -7.26 -8.29
C HIS A 29 -7.08 -7.64 -7.73
N LYS A 30 -6.01 -6.95 -8.14
CA LYS A 30 -4.65 -7.19 -7.68
C LYS A 30 -3.86 -5.90 -7.61
N ILE A 31 -2.99 -5.80 -6.61
CA ILE A 31 -1.95 -4.77 -6.51
C ILE A 31 -0.59 -5.47 -6.44
N GLU A 32 0.38 -4.96 -7.20
CA GLU A 32 1.77 -5.37 -7.15
C GLU A 32 2.64 -4.16 -6.81
N PHE A 33 3.32 -4.20 -5.67
CA PHE A 33 4.31 -3.19 -5.32
C PHE A 33 5.68 -3.60 -5.86
N ASN A 34 6.39 -2.64 -6.44
CA ASN A 34 7.81 -2.79 -6.73
C ASN A 34 8.59 -2.65 -5.42
N VAL A 35 9.30 -3.71 -5.04
CA VAL A 35 10.03 -3.79 -3.77
C VAL A 35 11.48 -4.19 -3.98
N SER A 36 12.31 -4.09 -2.96
CA SER A 36 13.69 -4.58 -2.99
C SER A 36 13.72 -6.11 -2.97
N ASP A 37 14.56 -6.73 -3.82
CA ASP A 37 14.79 -8.18 -3.75
C ASP A 37 15.49 -8.62 -2.46
N SER A 38 16.11 -7.70 -1.73
CA SER A 38 16.66 -7.95 -0.39
C SER A 38 15.60 -8.38 0.63
N CYS A 39 14.33 -8.10 0.36
CA CYS A 39 13.20 -8.51 1.19
C CYS A 39 12.77 -9.97 0.95
N LEU A 40 13.19 -10.59 -0.16
CA LEU A 40 12.82 -11.94 -0.57
C LEU A 40 13.64 -12.99 0.18
N VAL A 41 13.55 -12.98 1.51
CA VAL A 41 14.29 -13.88 2.39
C VAL A 41 13.40 -15.07 2.78
N PRO A 42 13.88 -16.33 2.66
CA PRO A 42 13.14 -17.49 3.12
C PRO A 42 12.64 -17.36 4.56
N GLY A 43 11.34 -17.58 4.76
CA GLY A 43 10.68 -17.52 6.05
C GLY A 43 10.41 -16.11 6.59
N ALA A 44 10.86 -15.05 5.89
CA ALA A 44 10.30 -13.72 6.11
C ALA A 44 8.92 -13.71 5.47
N TYR A 45 7.97 -13.02 6.08
CA TYR A 45 6.61 -13.03 5.56
C TYR A 45 5.93 -11.69 5.75
N VAL A 46 5.00 -11.47 4.84
CA VAL A 46 4.16 -10.28 4.76
C VAL A 46 2.73 -10.75 4.87
N THR A 47 1.92 -10.00 5.60
CA THR A 47 0.47 -10.21 5.66
C THR A 47 -0.22 -8.95 5.21
N ALA A 48 -1.39 -9.09 4.62
CA ALA A 48 -2.19 -7.96 4.19
C ALA A 48 -3.60 -8.02 4.80
N THR A 49 -4.15 -6.85 5.08
CA THR A 49 -5.54 -6.66 5.47
C THR A 49 -6.18 -5.60 4.61
N LEU A 50 -7.43 -5.78 4.24
CA LEU A 50 -8.26 -4.80 3.57
C LEU A 50 -9.39 -4.40 4.52
N ASN A 51 -9.47 -3.10 4.85
CA ASN A 51 -10.40 -2.56 5.85
C ASN A 51 -10.35 -3.32 7.19
N GLY A 52 -9.13 -3.68 7.62
CA GLY A 52 -8.88 -4.43 8.86
C GLY A 52 -9.15 -5.94 8.77
N VAL A 53 -9.71 -6.46 7.68
CA VAL A 53 -9.96 -7.88 7.46
C VAL A 53 -8.79 -8.52 6.70
N PRO A 54 -8.23 -9.67 7.12
CA PRO A 54 -7.19 -10.36 6.35
C PRO A 54 -7.61 -10.61 4.91
N THR A 55 -6.71 -10.37 3.96
CA THR A 55 -6.98 -10.65 2.56
C THR A 55 -7.24 -12.14 2.35
N ARG A 56 -8.18 -12.48 1.44
CA ARG A 56 -8.58 -13.87 1.16
C ARG A 56 -7.39 -14.75 0.78
N VAL A 57 -6.46 -14.18 0.00
CA VAL A 57 -5.16 -14.78 -0.29
C VAL A 57 -4.09 -13.96 0.42
N GLY A 58 -3.15 -14.66 1.04
CA GLY A 58 -2.02 -14.02 1.71
C GLY A 58 -1.16 -13.22 0.72
N ALA A 59 -0.59 -12.11 1.20
CA ALA A 59 0.39 -11.36 0.44
C ALA A 59 1.66 -12.20 0.21
N THR A 60 2.25 -12.11 -0.99
CA THR A 60 3.42 -12.90 -1.36
C THR A 60 4.54 -12.04 -1.92
N PHE A 61 5.77 -12.48 -1.69
CA PHE A 61 6.93 -11.96 -2.38
C PHE A 61 7.27 -12.86 -3.56
N ASP A 62 7.49 -12.26 -4.72
CA ASP A 62 7.81 -12.94 -5.96
C ASP A 62 9.00 -12.25 -6.66
N LYS A 63 9.76 -13.00 -7.45
CA LYS A 63 10.79 -12.43 -8.32
C LYS A 63 10.17 -12.04 -9.66
N PRO A 64 10.34 -10.80 -10.15
CA PRO A 64 9.85 -10.41 -11.47
C PRO A 64 10.60 -11.20 -12.56
N PRO A 65 9.89 -11.75 -13.57
CA PRO A 65 10.54 -12.54 -14.64
C PRO A 65 11.48 -11.71 -15.53
N TYR A 66 11.18 -10.41 -15.69
CA TYR A 66 11.96 -9.46 -16.51
C TYR A 66 12.30 -8.18 -15.73
N GLY A 67 12.34 -8.25 -14.40
CA GLY A 67 12.65 -7.09 -13.58
C GLY A 67 14.14 -6.74 -13.59
N ASN A 68 14.45 -5.48 -13.32
CA ASN A 68 15.82 -5.04 -13.15
C ASN A 68 16.49 -5.77 -11.96
N PRO A 69 17.81 -5.97 -11.97
CA PRO A 69 18.54 -6.46 -10.80
C PRO A 69 18.21 -5.63 -9.55
N GLY A 70 18.00 -6.28 -8.40
CA GLY A 70 17.62 -5.59 -7.16
C GLY A 70 16.11 -5.44 -6.96
N SER A 71 15.27 -5.83 -7.93
CA SER A 71 13.80 -5.72 -7.84
C SER A 71 13.12 -7.03 -7.46
N GLY A 72 12.12 -6.89 -6.60
CA GLY A 72 11.15 -7.91 -6.21
C GLY A 72 9.72 -7.38 -6.41
N ILE A 73 8.75 -8.28 -6.32
CA ILE A 73 7.32 -7.94 -6.33
C ILE A 73 6.72 -8.32 -4.99
N LEU A 74 6.00 -7.40 -4.36
CA LEU A 74 5.03 -7.73 -3.31
C LEU A 74 3.64 -7.76 -3.94
N ARG A 75 3.02 -8.93 -3.97
CA ARG A 75 1.73 -9.17 -4.62
C ARG A 75 0.62 -9.35 -3.60
N ILE A 76 -0.51 -8.70 -3.85
CA ILE A 76 -1.75 -8.82 -3.08
C ILE A 76 -2.88 -9.04 -4.09
N THR A 77 -3.52 -10.21 -4.05
CA THR A 77 -4.50 -10.65 -5.05
C THR A 77 -5.89 -10.84 -4.46
N GLN A 78 -6.88 -11.02 -5.35
CA GLN A 78 -8.27 -11.29 -5.00
C GLN A 78 -8.86 -10.23 -4.05
N LEU A 79 -8.53 -8.96 -4.31
CA LEU A 79 -9.06 -7.83 -3.54
C LEU A 79 -10.57 -7.67 -3.76
N GLY A 80 -11.05 -7.95 -4.98
CA GLY A 80 -12.48 -7.99 -5.28
C GLY A 80 -13.18 -6.65 -5.12
N LEU A 81 -12.45 -5.54 -5.25
CA LEU A 81 -13.00 -4.20 -5.12
C LEU A 81 -13.52 -3.70 -6.46
N ASP A 82 -14.63 -3.00 -6.44
CA ASP A 82 -15.10 -2.14 -7.54
C ASP A 82 -14.75 -0.67 -7.25
N THR A 83 -15.14 0.25 -8.12
CA THR A 83 -14.83 1.68 -7.95
C THR A 83 -15.51 2.31 -6.74
N GLU A 84 -16.64 1.77 -6.28
CA GLU A 84 -17.36 2.28 -5.09
C GLU A 84 -16.70 1.80 -3.81
N THR A 85 -16.40 0.50 -3.74
CA THR A 85 -15.79 -0.15 -2.57
C THR A 85 -14.29 0.08 -2.46
N ALA A 86 -13.61 0.40 -3.56
CA ALA A 86 -12.20 0.79 -3.55
C ALA A 86 -11.98 2.19 -2.97
N GLN A 87 -12.92 3.12 -3.16
CA GLN A 87 -12.74 4.50 -2.72
C GLN A 87 -12.62 4.58 -1.20
N GLY A 88 -11.46 5.01 -0.72
CA GLY A 88 -11.14 5.15 0.70
C GLY A 88 -10.80 3.83 1.40
N ALA A 89 -10.81 2.70 0.69
CA ALA A 89 -10.45 1.41 1.28
C ALA A 89 -9.01 1.45 1.83
N GLU A 90 -8.83 0.92 3.05
CA GLU A 90 -7.54 0.88 3.72
C GLU A 90 -6.88 -0.49 3.47
N LEU A 91 -5.80 -0.48 2.71
CA LEU A 91 -4.94 -1.63 2.53
C LEU A 91 -3.75 -1.51 3.47
N CYS A 92 -3.61 -2.43 4.40
CA CYS A 92 -2.44 -2.50 5.26
C CYS A 92 -1.60 -3.73 5.00
N ILE A 93 -0.28 -3.55 4.97
CA ILE A 93 0.70 -4.62 4.97
C ILE A 93 1.41 -4.66 6.33
N THR A 94 1.68 -5.86 6.83
CA THR A 94 2.51 -6.05 8.02
C THR A 94 3.75 -6.82 7.64
N LEU A 95 4.91 -6.18 7.82
CA LEU A 95 6.21 -6.75 7.55
C LEU A 95 6.74 -7.47 8.78
N LYS A 96 7.26 -8.68 8.59
CA LYS A 96 7.89 -9.43 9.67
C LYS A 96 9.15 -10.16 9.17
N PRO A 97 10.26 -10.04 9.91
CA PRO A 97 11.46 -10.76 9.56
C PRO A 97 11.29 -12.27 9.84
N ASN A 98 12.17 -13.07 9.25
CA ASN A 98 12.27 -14.49 9.54
C ASN A 98 12.81 -14.75 10.97
N ARG A 99 12.91 -16.03 11.35
CA ARG A 99 13.45 -16.42 12.68
C ARG A 99 14.90 -15.97 12.92
N ALA A 100 15.67 -15.78 11.86
CA ALA A 100 17.04 -15.27 11.90
C ALA A 100 17.11 -13.72 11.87
N ARG A 101 15.98 -13.02 12.02
CA ARG A 101 15.86 -11.55 11.96
C ARG A 101 16.25 -10.94 10.60
N GLN A 102 16.12 -11.71 9.53
CA GLN A 102 16.37 -11.26 8.17
C GLN A 102 15.06 -10.95 7.44
N GLY A 103 15.13 -10.07 6.46
CA GLY A 103 13.98 -9.56 5.71
C GLY A 103 13.66 -8.12 6.10
N CYS A 104 12.83 -7.48 5.27
CA CYS A 104 12.47 -6.08 5.45
C CYS A 104 11.50 -5.89 6.62
N THR A 105 11.73 -4.84 7.39
CA THR A 105 10.89 -4.46 8.54
C THR A 105 10.39 -3.02 8.46
N THR A 106 10.90 -2.25 7.51
CA THR A 106 10.46 -0.89 7.24
C THR A 106 10.10 -0.65 5.77
N LEU A 107 9.32 0.40 5.49
CA LEU A 107 9.01 0.79 4.10
C LEU A 107 10.25 1.23 3.34
N GLU A 108 11.23 1.85 3.99
CA GLU A 108 12.48 2.30 3.36
C GLU A 108 13.31 1.12 2.86
N GLN A 109 13.30 0.01 3.60
CA GLN A 109 13.90 -1.25 3.17
C GLN A 109 13.07 -1.93 2.07
N LEU A 110 11.74 -1.89 2.23
CA LEU A 110 10.81 -2.53 1.29
C LEU A 110 10.84 -1.85 -0.08
N CYS A 111 10.77 -0.52 -0.11
CA CYS A 111 10.56 0.31 -1.29
C CYS A 111 11.76 1.23 -1.48
N SER A 112 12.79 0.69 -2.12
CA SER A 112 14.08 1.35 -2.37
C SER A 112 14.35 1.54 -3.87
N SER A 113 13.30 1.71 -4.68
CA SER A 113 13.44 1.80 -6.14
C SER A 113 14.27 3.04 -6.54
N PRO A 114 15.24 2.91 -7.45
CA PRO A 114 16.00 4.06 -7.95
C PRO A 114 15.08 5.14 -8.54
N GLY A 115 15.40 6.40 -8.26
CA GLY A 115 14.61 7.56 -8.74
C GLY A 115 13.49 8.01 -7.81
N PHE A 116 13.25 7.33 -6.69
CA PHE A 116 12.28 7.72 -5.67
C PHE A 116 12.94 7.82 -4.28
N PRO A 117 12.43 8.67 -3.37
CA PRO A 117 12.83 8.65 -1.97
C PRO A 117 12.61 7.26 -1.35
N ALA A 118 13.51 6.84 -0.46
CA ALA A 118 13.34 5.58 0.26
C ALA A 118 11.99 5.58 1.02
N GLY A 119 11.25 4.48 0.91
CA GLY A 119 9.92 4.35 1.51
C GLY A 119 8.77 4.71 0.56
N THR A 120 9.07 5.31 -0.59
CA THR A 120 8.07 5.56 -1.63
C THR A 120 7.89 4.30 -2.49
N CYS A 121 6.77 3.60 -2.29
CA CYS A 121 6.43 2.44 -3.10
C CYS A 121 5.76 2.85 -4.41
N THR A 122 6.15 2.23 -5.51
CA THR A 122 5.37 2.28 -6.76
C THR A 122 4.54 1.01 -6.88
N ALA A 123 3.31 1.14 -7.37
CA ALA A 123 2.36 0.05 -7.42
C ALA A 123 1.66 -0.04 -8.79
N ALA A 124 1.59 -1.25 -9.33
CA ALA A 124 0.75 -1.58 -10.46
C ALA A 124 -0.58 -2.14 -9.95
N MET A 125 -1.67 -1.64 -10.51
CA MET A 125 -3.04 -2.07 -10.19
C MET A 125 -3.60 -2.83 -11.38
N PHE A 126 -4.29 -3.94 -11.10
CA PHE A 126 -4.82 -4.83 -12.12
C PHE A 126 -6.29 -5.12 -11.89
N ASP A 127 -7.02 -5.21 -12.98
CA ASP A 127 -8.42 -5.59 -12.99
C ASP A 127 -8.63 -7.12 -12.98
N ALA A 128 -9.89 -7.54 -13.10
CA ALA A 128 -10.23 -8.95 -13.17
C ALA A 128 -9.79 -9.65 -14.46
N GLY A 129 -9.64 -8.90 -15.56
CA GLY A 129 -9.05 -9.36 -16.82
C GLY A 129 -7.53 -9.51 -16.77
N CYS A 130 -6.90 -9.14 -15.66
CA CYS A 130 -5.44 -9.03 -15.50
C CYS A 130 -4.81 -7.91 -16.34
N ASP A 131 -5.60 -6.95 -16.80
CA ASP A 131 -5.10 -5.77 -17.49
C ASP A 131 -4.55 -4.77 -16.46
N CYS A 132 -3.33 -4.28 -16.74
CA CYS A 132 -2.65 -3.34 -15.86
C CYS A 132 -3.11 -1.92 -16.14
N CYS A 133 -3.56 -1.24 -15.10
CA CYS A 133 -3.77 0.20 -15.13
C CYS A 133 -2.46 0.95 -14.90
N PRO A 134 -2.29 2.17 -15.44
CA PRO A 134 -1.04 2.92 -15.33
C PRO A 134 -0.57 3.01 -13.87
N ILE A 135 0.74 2.81 -13.68
CA ILE A 135 1.38 2.65 -12.36
C ILE A 135 1.07 3.87 -11.49
N SER A 136 0.47 3.63 -10.32
CA SER A 136 0.23 4.66 -9.33
C SER A 136 1.42 4.75 -8.37
N GLN A 137 1.77 5.96 -7.97
CA GLN A 137 2.73 6.17 -6.88
C GLN A 137 1.96 6.11 -5.56
N ALA A 138 2.40 5.28 -4.62
CA ALA A 138 1.89 5.40 -3.24
C ALA A 138 2.46 6.70 -2.69
N ALA A 139 1.61 7.72 -2.52
CA ALA A 139 2.03 9.00 -1.97
C ALA A 139 2.64 8.80 -0.58
N GLN A 140 3.58 9.68 -0.22
CA GLN A 140 4.17 9.73 1.12
C GLN A 140 3.07 9.77 2.18
N ALA A 141 3.31 9.12 3.33
CA ALA A 141 2.41 9.17 4.47
C ALA A 141 2.02 10.62 4.77
N ARG A 142 0.71 10.94 4.71
CA ARG A 142 0.24 12.27 5.10
C ARG A 142 0.56 12.46 6.59
N PRO A 143 1.11 13.61 7.02
CA PRO A 143 1.25 13.91 8.44
C PRO A 143 -0.12 13.76 9.14
N PRO A 144 -0.17 13.32 10.41
CA PRO A 144 -1.43 13.29 11.15
C PRO A 144 -2.07 14.70 11.16
N PRO A 145 -3.40 14.80 11.13
CA PRO A 145 -4.07 16.09 11.20
C PRO A 145 -3.65 16.84 12.48
N PRO A 146 -3.53 18.17 12.43
CA PRO A 146 -3.19 18.95 13.61
C PRO A 146 -4.26 18.75 14.71
N PRO A 147 -3.87 18.75 16.00
CA PRO A 147 -4.82 18.64 17.09
C PRO A 147 -5.84 19.79 17.02
N PRO A 148 -7.10 19.55 17.44
CA PRO A 148 -8.12 20.59 17.49
C PRO A 148 -7.66 21.76 18.38
N PRO A 149 -8.05 23.01 18.04
CA PRO A 149 -7.72 24.16 18.87
C PRO A 149 -8.30 23.98 20.27
N SER A 150 -7.51 24.35 21.29
CA SER A 150 -7.95 24.32 22.68
C SER A 150 -9.22 25.17 22.85
N PRO A 151 -10.21 24.72 23.64
CA PRO A 151 -11.38 25.55 23.94
C PRO A 151 -10.94 26.85 24.62
N PRO A 152 -11.67 27.97 24.37
CA PRO A 152 -11.39 29.22 25.06
C PRO A 152 -11.49 29.04 26.58
N PRO A 153 -10.66 29.76 27.37
CA PRO A 153 -10.73 29.68 28.82
C PRO A 153 -12.13 30.09 29.30
N PRO A 154 -12.63 29.49 30.40
CA PRO A 154 -13.91 29.86 30.98
C PRO A 154 -13.90 31.35 31.36
N PRO A 155 -15.04 32.06 31.22
CA PRO A 155 -15.14 33.45 31.62
C PRO A 155 -14.81 33.60 33.11
N PRO A 156 -14.19 34.72 33.51
CA PRO A 156 -13.90 34.99 34.91
C PRO A 156 -15.21 35.02 35.74
N PRO A 157 -15.16 34.58 37.00
CA PRO A 157 -16.33 34.62 37.88
C PRO A 157 -16.80 36.08 38.08
N PRO A 158 -18.12 36.31 38.17
CA PRO A 158 -18.67 37.64 38.41
C PRO A 158 -18.26 38.20 39.79
N PRO A 159 -18.13 39.53 39.92
CA PRO A 159 -17.78 40.21 41.17
C PRO A 159 -18.88 40.15 42.24
#